data_AF-A0AA41VDY9-F1
#
_entry.id   AF-A0AA41VDY9-F1
#
_cell.length_a   1.000
_cell.length_b   1.000
_cell.length_c   1.000
_cell.angle_alpha   90.00
_cell.angle_beta   90.00
_cell.angle_gamma   90.00
#
_symmetry.space_group_name_H-M   'P 1'
#
loop_
_entity.id
_entity.type
_entity.pdbx_description
1 polymer ?
#
loop_
_entity_poly.entity_id
_entity_poly.type
_entity_poly.pdbx_seq_one_letter_code
_entity_poly.pdbx_strand_id
1 'polypeptide(L)' 'NLRPEIPRCCPSSIANVMKRCWDANPDKRPEMDEVVSMLEAVDTSKGGGMIPPDQQQNCFCFRKSRGP' A
#
# COMPACT_ATOMS: atom_id res chain seq x y z
N ASN A 1 -2.81 -21.08 0.70
CA ASN A 1 -2.13 -19.81 1.02
C ASN A 1 -2.35 -18.80 -0.09
N LEU A 2 -3.47 -18.08 -0.04
CA LEU A 2 -3.74 -17.00 -1.00
C LEU A 2 -3.16 -15.70 -0.44
N ARG A 3 -2.36 -15.01 -1.26
CA ARG A 3 -1.91 -13.64 -0.99
C ARG A 3 -2.88 -12.70 -1.71
N PRO A 4 -3.40 -11.66 -1.06
CA PRO A 4 -4.33 -10.75 -1.71
C PRO A 4 -3.64 -9.99 -2.85
N GLU A 5 -4.41 -9.62 -3.86
CA GLU A 5 -3.94 -8.70 -4.89
C GLU A 5 -3.75 -7.29 -4.30
N ILE A 6 -2.66 -6.63 -4.69
CA ILE A 6 -2.38 -5.27 -4.23
C ILE A 6 -3.31 -4.30 -4.98
N PRO A 7 -4.15 -3.50 -4.28
CA PRO A 7 -5.04 -2.55 -4.92
C PRO A 7 -4.28 -1.50 -5.74
N ARG A 8 -4.84 -1.04 -6.86
CA ARG A 8 -4.20 -0.01 -7.71
C ARG A 8 -4.03 1.35 -7.02
N CYS A 9 -4.74 1.59 -5.92
CA CYS A 9 -4.62 2.81 -5.11
C CYS A 9 -3.56 2.71 -4.01
N CYS A 10 -2.91 1.55 -3.85
CA CYS A 10 -1.89 1.33 -2.84
C CYS A 10 -0.62 2.13 -3.18
N PRO A 11 -0.08 2.95 -2.26
CA PRO A 11 1.21 3.59 -2.45
C PRO A 11 2.31 2.56 -2.71
N SER A 12 3.21 2.87 -3.63
CA SER A 12 4.30 1.97 -4.04
C SER A 12 5.16 1.50 -2.87
N SER A 13 5.36 2.37 -1.87
CA SER A 13 6.11 2.07 -0.64
C SER A 13 5.43 0.98 0.19
N ILE A 14 4.12 1.08 0.44
CA ILE A 14 3.35 0.06 1.15
C ILE A 14 3.25 -1.24 0.34
N ALA A 15 3.06 -1.13 -0.98
CA ALA A 15 3.09 -2.30 -1.86
C ALA A 15 4.42 -3.05 -1.79
N ASN A 16 5.54 -2.33 -1.66
CA ASN A 16 6.85 -2.94 -1.48
C ASN A 16 7.01 -3.63 -0.12
N VAL A 17 6.54 -3.02 0.96
CA VAL A 17 6.49 -3.66 2.30
C VAL A 17 5.74 -4.98 2.24
N MET A 18 4.51 -4.97 1.68
CA MET A 18 3.69 -6.19 1.56
C MET A 18 4.41 -7.29 0.77
N LYS A 19 5.06 -6.96 -0.34
CA LYS A 19 5.82 -7.93 -1.15
C LYS A 19 6.97 -8.58 -0.38
N ARG A 20 7.74 -7.79 0.37
CA ARG A 20 8.89 -8.30 1.15
C ARG A 20 8.43 -9.16 2.33
N CYS A 21 7.41 -8.73 3.06
CA CYS A 21 6.84 -9.52 4.16
C CYS A 21 6.23 -10.84 3.70
N TRP A 22 5.67 -10.87 2.47
CA TRP A 22 5.05 -12.06 1.89
C TRP A 22 5.94 -12.83 0.92
N ASP A 23 7.27 -12.64 0.94
CA ASP A 23 8.16 -13.39 0.06
C ASP A 23 7.97 -14.91 0.24
N ALA A 24 8.07 -15.64 -0.87
CA ALA A 24 7.96 -17.09 -0.88
C ALA A 24 9.13 -17.73 -0.10
N ASN A 25 10.31 -17.10 -0.16
CA ASN A 25 11.46 -17.51 0.60
C ASN A 25 11.44 -16.86 2.00
N PRO A 26 11.42 -17.63 3.11
CA PRO A 26 11.47 -17.08 4.46
C PRO A 26 12.72 -16.24 4.72
N ASP A 27 13.88 -16.61 4.16
CA ASP A 27 15.14 -15.87 4.38
C ASP A 27 15.15 -14.46 3.76
N LYS A 28 14.21 -14.17 2.84
CA LYS A 28 14.05 -12.85 2.23
C LYS A 28 13.10 -11.95 3.02
N ARG A 29 12.44 -12.48 4.04
CA ARG A 29 11.51 -11.69 4.85
C ARG A 29 12.31 -10.78 5.78
N PRO A 30 11.95 -9.50 5.86
CA PRO A 30 12.62 -8.56 6.76
C PRO A 30 12.39 -8.93 8.22
N GLU A 31 13.34 -8.56 9.09
CA GLU A 31 13.11 -8.56 10.53
C GLU A 31 12.10 -7.50 10.94
N MET A 32 11.49 -7.65 12.13
CA MET A 32 10.45 -6.73 12.57
C MET A 32 10.94 -5.29 12.73
N ASP A 33 12.19 -5.09 13.14
CA ASP A 33 12.80 -3.76 13.21
C ASP A 33 12.90 -3.08 11.83
N GLU A 34 13.27 -3.86 10.80
CA GLU A 34 13.29 -3.37 9.41
C GLU A 34 11.86 -3.07 8.93
N VAL A 35 10.87 -3.90 9.28
CA VAL A 35 9.45 -3.64 8.95
C VAL A 35 8.97 -2.33 9.57
N VAL A 36 9.29 -2.08 10.85
CA VAL A 36 8.93 -0.83 11.54
C VAL A 36 9.59 0.37 10.84
N SER A 37 10.90 0.29 10.57
CA SER A 37 11.64 1.33 9.86
C SER A 37 11.07 1.61 8.46
N MET A 38 10.70 0.56 7.72
CA MET A 38 10.07 0.68 6.41
C MET A 38 8.69 1.36 6.49
N LEU A 39 7.90 1.06 7.53
CA LEU A 39 6.57 1.63 7.74
C LEU A 39 6.63 3.11 8.17
N GLU A 40 7.57 3.47 9.05
CA GLU A 40 7.79 4.85 9.48
C GLU A 40 8.29 5.74 8.34
N ALA A 41 9.05 5.17 7.40
CA ALA A 41 9.49 5.86 6.19
C ALA A 41 8.36 6.10 5.16
N VAL A 42 7.18 5.51 5.34
CA VAL A 42 6.05 5.71 4.43
C VAL A 42 5.42 7.08 4.65
N ASP A 43 5.63 7.98 3.70
CA ASP A 43 4.92 9.25 3.63
C ASP A 43 3.48 9.04 3.11
N THR A 44 2.52 9.00 4.05
CA THR A 44 1.09 8.89 3.73
C THR A 44 0.48 10.22 3.25
N SER A 45 1.20 11.34 3.34
CA SER A 45 0.71 12.66 2.92
C SER A 45 0.65 12.83 1.39
N LYS A 46 1.49 12.08 0.66
CA LYS A 46 1.58 12.12 -0.81
C LYS A 46 0.73 11.06 -1.52
N GLY A 47 0.22 10.08 -0.78
CA GLY A 47 -0.73 9.11 -1.29
C GLY A 47 -2.15 9.68 -1.21
N GLY A 48 -2.85 9.85 -2.33
CA GLY A 48 -4.32 9.98 -2.29
C GLY A 48 -4.87 8.82 -1.47
N GLY A 49 -5.41 9.10 -0.28
CA GLY A 49 -5.60 8.13 0.79
C GLY A 49 -6.25 6.81 0.39
N MET A 50 -6.14 5.80 1.26
CA MET A 50 -6.90 4.56 1.09
C MET A 50 -8.39 4.92 1.13
N ILE A 51 -9.10 4.69 0.01
CA ILE A 51 -10.56 4.86 -0.01
C ILE A 51 -11.14 3.67 0.75
N PRO A 52 -11.96 3.89 1.80
CA PRO A 52 -12.60 2.80 2.50
C PRO A 52 -13.53 2.02 1.54
N PRO A 53 -13.63 0.69 1.70
CA PRO A 53 -14.41 -0.16 0.80
C PRO A 53 -15.91 0.18 0.78
N ASP A 54 -16.39 0.95 1.76
CA ASP A 54 -17.80 1.33 1.93
C ASP A 54 -18.22 2.61 1.17
N GLN A 55 -17.29 3.32 0.53
CA GLN A 55 -17.66 4.55 -0.21
C GLN A 55 -18.11 4.23 -1.65
N GLN A 56 -19.23 3.52 -1.77
CA GLN A 56 -20.00 3.49 -3.01
C GLN A 56 -20.61 4.88 -3.26
N GLN A 57 -20.21 5.46 -4.41
CA GLN A 57 -21.00 6.38 -5.23
C GLN A 57 -21.55 7.65 -4.54
N ASN A 58 -20.82 8.76 -4.60
CA ASN A 58 -21.48 10.02 -4.96
C ASN A 58 -20.52 11.08 -5.53
N CYS A 59 -20.90 11.59 -6.71
CA CYS A 59 -20.40 12.75 -7.45
C CYS A 59 -19.01 12.67 -8.15
N PHE A 60 -19.07 12.53 -9.47
CA PHE A 60 -17.99 12.50 -10.47
C PHE A 60 -17.26 13.85 -10.68
N CYS A 61 -17.13 14.73 -9.68
CA CYS A 61 -16.51 16.05 -9.85
C CYS A 61 -15.19 16.25 -9.06
N PHE A 62 -14.87 15.42 -8.07
CA PHE A 62 -13.60 15.53 -7.31
C PHE A 62 -12.60 14.46 -7.73
N ARG A 63 -12.35 14.36 -9.04
CA ARG A 63 -11.20 13.60 -9.55
C ARG A 63 -9.93 14.37 -9.19
N LYS A 64 -9.23 13.98 -8.12
CA LYS A 64 -7.78 14.23 -8.08
C LYS A 64 -7.15 13.31 -9.12
N SER A 65 -6.91 13.86 -10.30
CA SER A 65 -6.04 13.27 -11.31
C SER A 65 -4.73 12.86 -10.63
N ARG A 66 -4.48 11.56 -10.47
CA ARG A 66 -3.15 11.09 -10.14
C ARG A 66 -2.29 11.31 -11.38
N GLY A 67 -1.31 12.20 -11.27
CA GLY A 67 -0.28 12.45 -12.28
C GLY A 67 0.62 11.22 -12.51
N PRO A 68 1.53 11.32 -13.48
CA PRO A 68 2.18 10.19 -14.14
C PRO A 68 2.85 9.18 -13.21
#